data_AF-A0A382MUK1-F1
#
_entry.id   AF-A0A382MUK1-F1
#
_cell.length_a   1.000
_cell.length_b   1.000
_cell.length_c   1.000
_cell.angle_alpha   90.00
_cell.angle_beta   90.00
_cell.angle_gamma   90.00
#
_symmetry.space_group_name_H-M   'P 1'
#
loop_
_entity.id
_entity.type
_entity.pdbx_description
1 polymer ?
#
loop_
_entity_poly.entity_id
_entity_poly.type
_entity_poly.pdbx_seq_one_letter_code
_entity_poly.pdbx_strand_id
1 'polypeptide(L)'
;TYNSETKFDKLDFSSIRFNHLDKWTPVTGTANGSIKTQSSLNKDIRTYGKLEINDLSLKHEIPYTAKQVTFSFSKKSPYQTQARVQFNDLQLNNILLSSVSSKLKISPGKFIFNNGRIVPPNGIILFSGHYRPKPNTYVIRIDGNKLFLPDFLKGKMEGSGLFKGMFQGNFNTAKIIQQKGEDVYFSHIADGLSGKFGFEVENGHINSSLWMTDELIPSLSPVAVISKKIGLSYDTLIGNFKVWKGKTSTDNFELKGPQINLSASATANLVTGELDGKIKVTPMQLLNSITNAAPLLSDVFKNDLKDALTETHFNLDGTWEKPKLILKEEKTLFDKPMDILNN
;
A
#
# COMPACT_ATOMS: atom_id res chain seq x y z
N THR A 1 18.21 10.64 -47.51
CA THR A 1 17.58 10.47 -46.18
C THR A 1 16.11 10.77 -46.33
N TYR A 2 15.24 9.82 -45.97
CA TYR A 2 13.79 9.99 -45.96
C TYR A 2 13.35 10.44 -44.57
N ASN A 3 12.63 11.55 -44.50
CA ASN A 3 12.04 12.07 -43.27
C ASN A 3 10.52 12.13 -43.46
N SER A 4 9.77 11.60 -42.50
CA SER A 4 8.33 11.76 -42.42
C SER A 4 7.94 12.29 -41.05
N GLU A 5 6.94 13.16 -41.01
CA GLU A 5 6.32 13.66 -39.79
C GLU A 5 4.81 13.51 -39.91
N THR A 6 4.21 12.80 -38.96
CA THR A 6 2.76 12.74 -38.79
C THR A 6 2.40 13.55 -37.56
N LYS A 7 1.49 14.51 -37.73
CA LYS A 7 0.96 15.32 -36.63
C LYS A 7 -0.49 14.94 -36.38
N PHE A 8 -0.87 14.99 -35.11
CA PHE A 8 -2.23 14.75 -34.66
C PHE A 8 -2.65 15.98 -33.84
N ASP A 9 -3.82 16.52 -34.15
CA ASP A 9 -4.42 17.64 -33.44
C ASP A 9 -5.83 17.22 -33.02
N LYS A 10 -6.12 17.36 -31.72
CA LYS A 10 -7.40 17.01 -31.08
C LYS A 10 -7.94 15.63 -31.45
N LEU A 11 -7.07 14.62 -31.49
CA LEU A 11 -7.50 13.23 -31.65
C LEU A 11 -8.36 12.83 -30.43
N ASP A 12 -9.64 12.59 -30.63
CA ASP A 12 -10.53 12.13 -29.57
C ASP A 12 -10.27 10.65 -29.24
N PHE A 13 -9.85 10.35 -28.02
CA PHE A 13 -9.61 8.97 -27.58
C PHE A 13 -10.88 8.10 -27.58
N SER A 14 -12.06 8.72 -27.49
CA SER A 14 -13.33 7.99 -27.56
C SER A 14 -13.55 7.35 -28.94
N SER A 15 -12.91 7.91 -29.98
CA SER A 15 -12.99 7.43 -31.36
C SER A 15 -12.06 6.24 -31.65
N ILE A 16 -11.08 5.98 -30.77
CA ILE A 16 -10.10 4.92 -30.97
C ILE A 16 -10.73 3.57 -30.57
N ARG A 17 -11.02 2.74 -31.58
CA ARG A 17 -11.46 1.36 -31.37
C ARG A 17 -10.26 0.41 -31.43
N PHE A 18 -9.99 -0.31 -30.36
CA PHE A 18 -9.02 -1.40 -30.34
C PHE A 18 -9.75 -2.71 -30.66
N ASN A 19 -9.49 -3.28 -31.84
CA ASN A 19 -10.02 -4.60 -32.19
C ASN A 19 -9.46 -5.65 -31.23
N HIS A 20 -10.32 -6.54 -30.71
CA HIS A 20 -10.05 -7.63 -29.73
C HIS A 20 -10.00 -7.32 -28.23
N LEU A 21 -10.42 -6.13 -27.78
CA LEU A 21 -10.76 -5.91 -26.37
C LEU A 21 -12.25 -5.63 -26.25
N ASP A 22 -13.08 -6.68 -26.24
CA ASP A 22 -14.54 -6.57 -26.04
C ASP A 22 -14.93 -5.96 -24.67
N LYS A 23 -13.93 -5.69 -23.81
CA LYS A 23 -14.03 -4.96 -22.54
C LYS A 23 -13.22 -3.64 -22.56
N TRP A 24 -13.01 -3.03 -23.73
CA TRP A 24 -12.35 -1.72 -23.80
C TRP A 24 -13.18 -0.69 -23.04
N THR A 25 -12.64 -0.24 -21.92
CA THR A 25 -13.36 0.63 -21.00
C THR A 25 -13.33 2.06 -21.53
N PRO A 26 -14.42 2.85 -21.41
CA PRO A 26 -14.51 4.15 -22.07
C PRO A 26 -13.32 5.04 -21.68
N VAL A 27 -12.51 5.38 -22.68
CA VAL A 27 -11.44 6.36 -22.57
C VAL A 27 -11.98 7.65 -23.15
N THR A 28 -12.04 8.71 -22.36
CA THR A 28 -12.28 10.06 -22.87
C THR A 28 -11.00 10.87 -22.74
N GLY A 29 -10.81 11.85 -23.60
CA GLY A 29 -9.65 12.73 -23.61
C GLY A 29 -9.24 13.13 -25.01
N THR A 30 -8.43 14.17 -25.13
CA THR A 30 -7.96 14.68 -26.42
C THR A 30 -6.45 14.53 -26.54
N ALA A 31 -5.97 13.95 -27.64
CA ALA A 31 -4.55 13.79 -27.94
C ALA A 31 -4.08 14.82 -28.96
N ASN A 32 -2.97 15.46 -28.65
CA ASN A 32 -2.17 16.24 -29.57
C ASN A 32 -0.78 15.62 -29.63
N GLY A 33 -0.14 15.61 -30.79
CA GLY A 33 1.19 15.02 -30.86
C GLY A 33 1.82 14.99 -32.23
N SER A 34 3.03 14.46 -32.26
CA SER A 34 3.76 14.22 -33.50
C SER A 34 4.60 12.95 -33.40
N ILE A 35 4.71 12.26 -34.53
CA ILE A 35 5.64 11.15 -34.73
C ILE A 35 6.52 11.51 -35.92
N LYS A 36 7.83 11.51 -35.70
CA LYS A 36 8.87 11.78 -36.71
C LYS A 36 9.65 10.50 -36.98
N THR A 37 9.72 10.09 -38.24
CA THR A 37 10.54 8.97 -38.68
C THR A 37 11.63 9.47 -39.63
N GLN A 38 12.86 9.03 -39.40
CA GLN A 38 14.02 9.36 -40.20
C GLN A 38 14.72 8.08 -40.62
N SER A 39 15.00 7.93 -41.91
CA SER A 39 15.67 6.77 -42.49
C SER A 39 16.71 7.20 -43.53
N SER A 40 17.81 6.48 -43.64
CA SER A 40 18.74 6.60 -44.77
C SER A 40 18.85 5.24 -45.45
N LEU A 41 18.89 5.19 -46.78
CA LEU A 41 19.22 3.97 -47.51
C LEU A 41 20.49 3.35 -46.88
N ASN A 42 20.41 2.10 -46.44
CA ASN A 42 21.44 1.32 -45.74
C ASN A 42 21.71 1.61 -44.24
N LYS A 43 20.81 2.26 -43.48
CA LYS A 43 20.92 2.33 -42.01
C LYS A 43 19.59 2.06 -41.29
N ASP A 44 19.70 1.70 -40.00
CA ASP A 44 18.57 1.54 -39.08
C ASP A 44 17.63 2.75 -39.10
N ILE A 45 16.32 2.46 -39.16
CA ILE A 45 15.26 3.47 -39.07
C ILE A 45 15.27 4.07 -37.66
N ARG A 46 15.33 5.41 -37.59
CA ARG A 46 15.18 6.15 -36.36
C ARG A 46 13.78 6.72 -36.26
N THR A 47 13.10 6.45 -35.15
CA THR A 47 11.75 6.98 -34.91
C THR A 47 11.73 7.73 -33.59
N TYR A 48 11.13 8.91 -33.60
CA TYR A 48 10.90 9.74 -32.43
C TYR A 48 9.43 10.09 -32.38
N GLY A 49 8.86 10.15 -31.20
CA GLY A 49 7.48 10.61 -31.07
C GLY A 49 7.24 11.29 -29.73
N LYS A 50 6.30 12.22 -29.73
CA LYS A 50 5.77 12.87 -28.55
C LYS A 50 4.26 12.96 -28.69
N LEU A 51 3.56 12.48 -27.68
CA LEU A 51 2.11 12.53 -27.53
C LEU A 51 1.81 13.25 -26.22
N GLU A 52 0.93 14.25 -26.31
CA GLU A 52 0.38 15.00 -25.19
C GLU A 52 -1.12 14.75 -25.18
N ILE A 53 -1.62 14.19 -24.08
CA ILE A 53 -3.03 13.89 -23.90
C ILE A 53 -3.55 14.83 -22.83
N ASN A 54 -4.61 15.56 -23.12
CA ASN A 54 -5.29 16.42 -22.17
C ASN A 54 -6.60 15.76 -21.72
N ASP A 55 -6.87 15.88 -20.43
CA ASP A 55 -8.10 15.42 -19.77
C ASP A 55 -8.39 13.93 -20.03
N LEU A 56 -7.35 13.09 -19.88
CA LEU A 56 -7.48 11.65 -19.97
C LEU A 56 -8.35 11.15 -18.82
N SER A 57 -9.40 10.40 -19.12
CA SER A 57 -10.24 9.73 -18.14
C SER A 57 -10.47 8.30 -18.57
N LEU A 58 -10.19 7.37 -17.65
CA LEU A 58 -10.30 5.94 -17.85
C LEU A 58 -11.25 5.37 -16.80
N LYS A 59 -12.43 4.93 -17.26
CA LYS A 59 -13.37 4.22 -16.40
C LYS A 59 -12.88 2.79 -16.25
N HIS A 60 -12.17 2.43 -15.19
CA HIS A 60 -11.84 1.03 -14.86
C HIS A 60 -12.38 0.72 -13.46
N GLU A 61 -12.13 -0.48 -12.89
CA GLU A 61 -12.50 -0.80 -11.50
C GLU A 61 -12.06 0.29 -10.51
N ILE A 62 -10.89 0.89 -10.77
CA ILE A 62 -10.43 2.10 -10.12
C ILE A 62 -10.46 3.22 -11.16
N PRO A 63 -11.42 4.16 -11.09
CA PRO A 63 -11.47 5.28 -12.01
C PRO A 63 -10.22 6.12 -11.81
N TYR A 64 -9.64 6.55 -12.93
CA TYR A 64 -8.60 7.55 -12.87
C TYR A 64 -8.72 8.60 -13.96
N THR A 65 -8.36 9.82 -13.58
CA THR A 65 -8.33 10.97 -14.44
C THR A 65 -6.95 11.59 -14.36
N ALA A 66 -6.44 12.10 -15.47
CA ALA A 66 -5.20 12.84 -15.55
C ALA A 66 -5.41 14.05 -16.43
N LYS A 67 -5.15 15.26 -15.90
CA LYS A 67 -5.30 16.48 -16.70
C LYS A 67 -4.33 16.52 -17.87
N GLN A 68 -3.12 16.01 -17.68
CA GLN A 68 -2.12 15.97 -18.73
C GLN A 68 -1.29 14.69 -18.67
N VAL A 69 -1.13 14.05 -19.81
CA VAL A 69 -0.23 12.90 -20.00
C VAL A 69 0.73 13.21 -21.13
N THR A 70 2.02 13.14 -20.84
CA THR A 70 3.07 13.22 -21.86
C THR A 70 3.72 11.85 -22.04
N PHE A 71 3.65 11.34 -23.25
CA PHE A 71 4.41 10.18 -23.69
C PHE A 71 5.42 10.60 -24.74
N SER A 72 6.69 10.29 -24.54
CA SER A 72 7.73 10.52 -25.54
C SER A 72 8.56 9.27 -25.73
N PHE A 73 8.98 9.00 -26.97
CA PHE A 73 9.82 7.85 -27.25
C PHE A 73 10.86 8.15 -28.34
N SER A 74 11.94 7.38 -28.29
CA SER A 74 13.00 7.36 -29.28
C SER A 74 13.44 5.93 -29.51
N LYS A 75 13.34 5.48 -30.75
CA LYS A 75 13.87 4.21 -31.25
C LYS A 75 15.04 4.54 -32.16
N LYS A 76 16.26 4.26 -31.68
CA LYS A 76 17.50 4.47 -32.45
C LYS A 76 18.01 3.18 -33.11
N SER A 77 17.58 2.02 -32.63
CA SER A 77 17.92 0.70 -33.15
C SER A 77 16.69 -0.22 -33.06
N PRO A 78 16.63 -1.30 -33.87
CA PRO A 78 15.52 -2.26 -33.80
C PRO A 78 15.41 -2.97 -32.45
N TYR A 79 16.52 -3.08 -31.70
CA TYR A 79 16.60 -3.84 -30.46
C TYR A 79 16.28 -3.03 -29.20
N GLN A 80 16.20 -1.70 -29.29
CA GLN A 80 15.99 -0.88 -28.11
C GLN A 80 15.20 0.40 -28.41
N THR A 81 14.09 0.57 -27.69
CA THR A 81 13.33 1.82 -27.61
C THR A 81 13.48 2.42 -26.22
N GLN A 82 13.73 3.72 -26.14
CA GLN A 82 13.65 4.49 -24.90
C GLN A 82 12.35 5.28 -24.93
N ALA A 83 11.63 5.31 -23.81
CA ALA A 83 10.45 6.15 -23.66
C ALA A 83 10.42 6.84 -22.30
N ARG A 84 9.63 7.91 -22.20
CA ARG A 84 9.29 8.58 -20.96
C ARG A 84 7.78 8.77 -20.93
N VAL A 85 7.18 8.36 -19.82
CA VAL A 85 5.77 8.58 -19.52
C VAL A 85 5.71 9.55 -18.35
N GLN A 86 4.79 10.50 -18.40
CA GLN A 86 4.50 11.42 -17.30
C GLN A 86 3.00 11.73 -17.28
N PHE A 87 2.36 11.51 -16.14
CA PHE A 87 1.02 11.96 -15.81
C PHE A 87 1.16 13.15 -14.85
N ASN A 88 0.40 14.21 -15.07
CA ASN A 88 0.29 15.36 -14.19
C ASN A 88 -1.16 15.48 -13.72
N ASP A 89 -1.34 15.87 -12.45
CA ASP A 89 -2.65 15.94 -11.78
C ASP A 89 -3.46 14.65 -11.98
N LEU A 90 -2.86 13.53 -11.58
CA LEU A 90 -3.47 12.20 -11.64
C LEU A 90 -4.33 11.99 -10.39
N GLN A 91 -5.60 11.70 -10.59
CA GLN A 91 -6.50 11.25 -9.53
C GLN A 91 -6.73 9.75 -9.69
N LEU A 92 -6.36 8.96 -8.68
CA LEU A 92 -6.64 7.53 -8.59
C LEU A 92 -7.68 7.33 -7.48
N ASN A 93 -8.96 7.14 -7.85
CA ASN A 93 -10.06 7.10 -6.88
C ASN A 93 -10.06 8.37 -5.97
N ASN A 94 -9.81 8.21 -4.67
CA ASN A 94 -9.73 9.31 -3.70
C ASN A 94 -8.29 9.81 -3.43
N ILE A 95 -7.31 9.27 -4.15
CA ILE A 95 -5.90 9.63 -4.02
C ILE A 95 -5.54 10.63 -5.12
N LEU A 96 -5.05 11.80 -4.71
CA LEU A 96 -4.54 12.82 -5.62
C LEU A 96 -3.03 12.67 -5.73
N LEU A 97 -2.50 12.73 -6.95
CA LEU A 97 -1.07 12.67 -7.24
C LEU A 97 -0.72 13.83 -8.17
N SER A 98 0.14 14.73 -7.71
CA SER A 98 0.62 15.86 -8.52
C SER A 98 1.31 15.38 -9.79
N SER A 99 2.10 14.30 -9.71
CA SER A 99 2.62 13.64 -10.92
C SER A 99 3.01 12.18 -10.72
N VAL A 100 2.99 11.42 -11.81
CA VAL A 100 3.60 10.08 -11.91
C VAL A 100 4.45 10.04 -13.16
N SER A 101 5.72 9.66 -13.06
CA SER A 101 6.60 9.60 -14.22
C SER A 101 7.57 8.44 -14.17
N SER A 102 8.03 7.97 -15.33
CA SER A 102 9.07 6.94 -15.42
C SER A 102 9.80 7.01 -16.77
N LYS A 103 11.06 6.58 -16.76
CA LYS A 103 11.83 6.28 -17.98
C LYS A 103 11.74 4.79 -18.27
N LEU A 104 11.33 4.46 -19.48
CA LEU A 104 11.18 3.10 -19.96
C LEU A 104 12.32 2.75 -20.92
N LYS A 105 12.93 1.59 -20.73
CA LYS A 105 13.79 0.95 -21.74
C LYS A 105 13.12 -0.34 -22.18
N ILE A 106 12.78 -0.42 -23.46
CA ILE A 106 12.02 -1.51 -24.07
C ILE A 106 12.96 -2.25 -25.02
N SER A 107 13.08 -3.55 -24.84
CA SER A 107 13.85 -4.48 -25.69
C SER A 107 13.04 -5.75 -25.94
N PRO A 108 13.36 -6.53 -27.00
CA PRO A 108 12.73 -7.83 -27.23
C PRO A 108 12.83 -8.72 -25.98
N GLY A 109 11.72 -8.92 -25.28
CA GLY A 109 11.63 -9.76 -24.08
C GLY A 109 11.86 -9.07 -22.72
N LYS A 110 12.14 -7.76 -22.66
CA LYS A 110 12.28 -7.05 -21.38
C LYS A 110 11.87 -5.58 -21.46
N PHE A 111 11.08 -5.16 -20.50
CA PHE A 111 10.71 -3.77 -20.21
C PHE A 111 11.37 -3.38 -18.90
N ILE A 112 12.08 -2.26 -18.86
CA ILE A 112 12.76 -1.76 -17.67
C ILE A 112 12.20 -0.38 -17.33
N PHE A 113 11.79 -0.22 -16.07
CA PHE A 113 11.31 1.03 -15.49
C PHE A 113 12.43 1.61 -14.63
N ASN A 114 12.93 2.78 -15.03
CA ASN A 114 14.01 3.48 -14.36
C ASN A 114 13.54 4.86 -13.92
N ASN A 115 14.08 5.31 -12.78
CA ASN A 115 13.82 6.64 -12.22
C ASN A 115 12.30 6.94 -12.15
N GLY A 116 11.51 5.94 -11.78
CA GLY A 116 10.09 6.10 -11.54
C GLY A 116 9.87 7.02 -10.34
N ARG A 117 8.91 7.91 -10.44
CA ARG A 117 8.50 8.84 -9.38
C ARG A 117 6.98 8.91 -9.33
N ILE A 118 6.42 8.76 -8.14
CA ILE A 118 5.04 9.09 -7.81
C ILE A 118 5.10 10.21 -6.77
N VAL A 119 4.42 11.32 -7.06
CA VAL A 119 4.43 12.53 -6.25
C VAL A 119 3.01 12.76 -5.72
N PRO A 120 2.69 12.26 -4.51
CA PRO A 120 1.52 12.72 -3.77
C PRO A 120 1.66 14.20 -3.35
N PRO A 121 0.65 14.82 -2.73
CA PRO A 121 0.76 16.17 -2.19
C PRO A 121 1.95 16.33 -1.23
N ASN A 122 2.26 15.29 -0.45
CA ASN A 122 3.35 15.31 0.52
C ASN A 122 4.31 14.12 0.33
N GLY A 123 5.58 14.44 0.11
CA GLY A 123 6.65 13.45 -0.05
C GLY A 123 6.79 12.92 -1.47
N ILE A 124 7.62 11.89 -1.63
CA ILE A 124 7.92 11.27 -2.93
C ILE A 124 8.05 9.76 -2.75
N ILE A 125 7.54 9.02 -3.73
CA ILE A 125 7.77 7.59 -3.88
C ILE A 125 8.61 7.36 -5.12
N LEU A 126 9.81 6.84 -4.94
CA LEU A 126 10.68 6.36 -6.00
C LEU A 126 10.33 4.92 -6.33
N PHE A 127 10.30 4.58 -7.62
CA PHE A 127 10.14 3.20 -8.04
C PHE A 127 11.04 2.83 -9.22
N SER A 128 11.37 1.55 -9.30
CA SER A 128 12.10 0.98 -10.43
C SER A 128 11.75 -0.50 -10.56
N GLY A 129 12.04 -1.09 -11.71
CA GLY A 129 11.71 -2.49 -11.91
C GLY A 129 11.91 -2.96 -13.32
N HIS A 130 11.50 -4.19 -13.56
CA HIS A 130 11.41 -4.71 -14.90
C HIS A 130 10.31 -5.74 -15.03
N TYR A 131 9.82 -5.89 -16.26
CA TYR A 131 8.86 -6.88 -16.65
C TYR A 131 9.41 -7.69 -17.84
N ARG A 132 9.20 -9.00 -17.81
CA ARG A 132 9.55 -9.95 -18.87
C ARG A 132 8.28 -10.61 -19.38
N PRO A 133 7.80 -10.32 -20.59
CA PRO A 133 6.57 -10.91 -21.13
C PRO A 133 6.61 -12.43 -21.23
N LYS A 134 7.80 -13.00 -21.43
CA LYS A 134 8.07 -14.44 -21.35
C LYS A 134 9.21 -14.62 -20.33
N PRO A 135 8.99 -15.28 -19.17
CA PRO A 135 7.84 -16.10 -18.76
C PRO A 135 6.75 -15.33 -17.98
N ASN A 136 6.47 -14.07 -18.33
CA ASN A 136 5.45 -13.21 -17.69
C ASN A 136 5.77 -12.85 -16.22
N THR A 137 7.04 -12.52 -15.95
CA THR A 137 7.55 -12.21 -14.62
C THR A 137 7.85 -10.73 -14.44
N TYR A 138 7.75 -10.25 -13.21
CA TYR A 138 8.07 -8.87 -12.86
C TYR A 138 8.94 -8.79 -11.60
N VAL A 139 9.65 -7.67 -11.49
CA VAL A 139 10.31 -7.21 -10.27
C VAL A 139 10.03 -5.72 -10.14
N ILE A 140 9.61 -5.27 -8.96
CA ILE A 140 9.39 -3.87 -8.63
C ILE A 140 10.06 -3.55 -7.30
N ARG A 141 10.65 -2.37 -7.22
CA ARG A 141 11.24 -1.79 -6.02
C ARG A 141 10.57 -0.45 -5.80
N ILE A 142 10.20 -0.18 -4.56
CA ILE A 142 9.58 1.07 -4.12
C ILE A 142 10.32 1.61 -2.91
N ASP A 143 10.49 2.92 -2.84
CA ASP A 143 11.16 3.62 -1.76
C ASP A 143 10.45 4.97 -1.57
N GLY A 144 9.71 5.09 -0.48
CA GLY A 144 8.87 6.22 -0.13
C GLY A 144 9.47 6.97 1.04
N ASN A 145 9.58 8.30 0.94
CA ASN A 145 10.15 9.14 2.00
C ASN A 145 9.26 10.36 2.27
N LYS A 146 9.12 10.72 3.56
CA LYS A 146 8.31 11.85 4.07
C LYS A 146 6.87 11.82 3.55
N LEU A 147 6.28 10.63 3.51
CA LEU A 147 4.93 10.43 3.01
C LEU A 147 3.92 10.71 4.10
N PHE A 148 2.89 11.45 3.76
CA PHE A 148 1.81 11.77 4.68
C PHE A 148 0.67 10.78 4.49
N LEU A 149 0.34 10.02 5.53
CA LEU A 149 -0.72 9.00 5.44
C LEU A 149 -2.08 9.56 5.01
N PRO A 150 -2.50 10.78 5.40
CA PRO A 150 -3.75 11.38 4.92
C PRO A 150 -3.86 11.53 3.40
N ASP A 151 -2.75 11.54 2.67
CA ASP A 151 -2.76 11.57 1.20
C ASP A 151 -3.33 10.26 0.61
N PHE A 152 -3.30 9.16 1.37
CA PHE A 152 -3.72 7.83 0.95
C PHE A 152 -4.89 7.28 1.78
N LEU A 153 -4.96 7.66 3.06
CA LEU A 153 -5.87 7.16 4.08
C LEU A 153 -6.63 8.32 4.73
N LYS A 154 -7.15 9.23 3.90
CA LYS A 154 -7.84 10.44 4.37
C LYS A 154 -8.95 10.11 5.37
N GLY A 155 -8.91 10.76 6.53
CA GLY A 155 -9.88 10.59 7.63
C GLY A 155 -9.78 9.24 8.34
N LYS A 156 -8.84 8.38 7.94
CA LYS A 156 -8.62 7.06 8.52
C LYS A 156 -7.40 7.06 9.44
N MET A 157 -6.30 7.61 8.92
CA MET A 157 -5.02 7.58 9.60
C MET A 157 -4.20 8.82 9.26
N GLU A 158 -3.59 9.39 10.29
CA GLU A 158 -2.67 10.51 10.23
C GLU A 158 -1.27 10.05 10.60
N GLY A 159 -0.28 10.88 10.32
CA GLY A 159 1.14 10.60 10.55
C GLY A 159 1.96 10.73 9.28
N SER A 160 3.27 10.80 9.46
CA SER A 160 4.21 10.89 8.34
C SER A 160 5.31 9.85 8.48
N GLY A 161 5.78 9.32 7.36
CA GLY A 161 6.69 8.20 7.43
C GLY A 161 7.41 7.87 6.14
N LEU A 162 8.07 6.72 6.19
CA LEU A 162 8.76 6.11 5.06
C LEU A 162 8.22 4.69 4.85
N PHE A 163 8.34 4.22 3.62
CA PHE A 163 8.16 2.81 3.31
C PHE A 163 9.21 2.35 2.32
N LYS A 164 9.50 1.06 2.35
CA LYS A 164 10.43 0.44 1.41
C LYS A 164 9.94 -0.94 1.04
N GLY A 165 9.97 -1.25 -0.25
CA GLY A 165 9.48 -2.53 -0.74
C GLY A 165 10.29 -3.06 -1.90
N MET A 166 10.38 -4.38 -1.99
CA MET A 166 10.84 -5.09 -3.17
C MET A 166 9.95 -6.30 -3.36
N PHE A 167 9.30 -6.36 -4.51
CA PHE A 167 8.40 -7.43 -4.88
C PHE A 167 8.82 -8.03 -6.22
N GLN A 168 8.53 -9.31 -6.37
CA GLN A 168 8.65 -10.05 -7.60
C GLN A 168 7.51 -11.03 -7.71
N GLY A 169 7.20 -11.42 -8.94
CA GLY A 169 6.20 -12.44 -9.17
C GLY A 169 6.00 -12.74 -10.63
N ASN A 170 4.86 -13.35 -10.92
CA ASN A 170 4.43 -13.64 -12.28
C ASN A 170 2.94 -13.35 -12.43
N PHE A 171 2.51 -13.03 -13.63
CA PHE A 171 1.10 -12.78 -13.94
C PHE A 171 0.46 -13.98 -14.66
N ASN A 172 0.96 -15.20 -14.49
CA ASN A 172 0.46 -16.35 -15.25
C ASN A 172 -0.97 -16.70 -14.86
N THR A 173 -1.28 -16.76 -13.57
CA THR A 173 -2.64 -17.01 -13.07
C THR A 173 -3.60 -15.93 -13.59
N ALA A 174 -3.28 -14.65 -13.38
CA ALA A 174 -4.04 -13.52 -13.92
C ALA A 174 -4.28 -13.61 -15.44
N LYS A 175 -3.24 -13.99 -16.20
CA LYS A 175 -3.34 -14.15 -17.66
C LYS A 175 -4.27 -15.30 -18.06
N ILE A 176 -4.23 -16.43 -17.34
CA ILE A 176 -5.13 -17.58 -17.59
C ILE A 176 -6.58 -17.17 -17.33
N ILE A 177 -6.86 -16.49 -16.22
CA ILE A 177 -8.21 -15.97 -15.89
C ILE A 177 -8.69 -15.01 -16.99
N GLN A 178 -7.84 -14.06 -17.40
CA GLN A 178 -8.16 -13.14 -18.49
C GLN A 178 -8.47 -13.86 -19.81
N GLN A 179 -7.73 -14.92 -20.15
CA GLN A 179 -7.96 -15.72 -21.36
C GLN A 179 -9.26 -16.51 -21.32
N LYS A 180 -9.80 -16.80 -20.14
CA LYS A 180 -11.14 -17.39 -19.96
C LYS A 180 -12.27 -16.36 -20.06
N GLY A 181 -11.95 -15.07 -20.20
CA GLY A 181 -12.94 -13.99 -20.23
C GLY A 181 -13.45 -13.57 -18.84
N GLU A 182 -12.88 -14.13 -17.77
CA GLU A 182 -13.21 -13.82 -16.38
C GLU A 182 -12.52 -12.53 -15.92
N ASP A 183 -13.05 -11.93 -14.85
CA ASP A 183 -12.49 -10.72 -14.26
C ASP A 183 -11.25 -11.04 -13.40
N VAL A 184 -10.22 -10.20 -13.51
CA VAL A 184 -8.92 -10.44 -12.89
C VAL A 184 -8.82 -9.64 -11.59
N TYR A 185 -8.97 -10.34 -10.46
CA TYR A 185 -8.77 -9.76 -9.14
C TYR A 185 -7.32 -9.79 -8.66
N PHE A 186 -7.03 -9.01 -7.61
CA PHE A 186 -5.71 -8.97 -6.95
C PHE A 186 -5.26 -10.35 -6.45
N SER A 187 -6.18 -11.20 -5.97
CA SER A 187 -5.88 -12.56 -5.52
C SER A 187 -5.18 -13.40 -6.59
N HIS A 188 -5.54 -13.22 -7.87
CA HIS A 188 -4.89 -13.89 -9.01
C HIS A 188 -3.46 -13.41 -9.28
N ILE A 189 -3.10 -12.22 -8.78
CA ILE A 189 -1.73 -11.68 -8.86
C ILE A 189 -0.95 -12.06 -7.60
N ALA A 190 -1.63 -12.08 -6.45
CA ALA A 190 -1.05 -12.33 -5.14
C ALA A 190 -0.44 -13.74 -5.03
N ASP A 191 -1.03 -14.76 -5.66
CA ASP A 191 -0.51 -16.13 -5.68
C ASP A 191 0.97 -16.22 -6.11
N GLY A 192 1.36 -15.43 -7.12
CA GLY A 192 2.74 -15.36 -7.60
C GLY A 192 3.63 -14.36 -6.87
N LEU A 193 3.08 -13.54 -5.96
CA LEU A 193 3.77 -12.43 -5.33
C LEU A 193 4.73 -12.93 -4.24
N SER A 194 5.97 -12.45 -4.27
CA SER A 194 6.96 -12.68 -3.23
C SER A 194 7.80 -11.42 -3.05
N GLY A 195 8.28 -11.15 -1.84
CA GLY A 195 9.00 -9.91 -1.58
C GLY A 195 9.15 -9.57 -0.12
N LYS A 196 9.54 -8.32 0.10
CA LYS A 196 9.63 -7.71 1.43
C LYS A 196 9.07 -6.30 1.36
N PHE A 197 8.43 -5.88 2.44
CA PHE A 197 7.90 -4.54 2.61
C PHE A 197 8.13 -4.11 4.05
N GLY A 198 8.64 -2.91 4.25
CA GLY A 198 8.80 -2.31 5.57
C GLY A 198 8.24 -0.91 5.56
N PHE A 199 7.71 -0.47 6.68
CA PHE A 199 7.27 0.90 6.86
C PHE A 199 7.53 1.37 8.29
N GLU A 200 7.64 2.68 8.43
CA GLU A 200 7.78 3.38 9.69
C GLU A 200 7.05 4.71 9.57
N VAL A 201 6.12 4.96 10.48
CA VAL A 201 5.30 6.17 10.53
C VAL A 201 5.38 6.73 11.93
N GLU A 202 5.59 8.03 12.03
CA GLU A 202 5.77 8.73 13.29
C GLU A 202 4.66 9.76 13.50
N ASN A 203 4.43 10.07 14.80
CA ASN A 203 3.60 11.18 15.27
C ASN A 203 2.23 11.22 14.59
N GLY A 204 1.47 10.14 14.72
CA GLY A 204 0.22 9.96 14.00
C GLY A 204 -0.97 9.65 14.89
N HIS A 205 -2.10 9.45 14.23
CA HIS A 205 -3.37 9.21 14.87
C HIS A 205 -4.22 8.25 14.03
N ILE A 206 -4.82 7.24 14.67
CA ILE A 206 -5.75 6.30 14.05
C ILE A 206 -7.17 6.68 14.47
N ASN A 207 -8.03 6.95 13.49
CA ASN A 207 -9.40 7.37 13.76
C ASN A 207 -10.22 6.22 14.40
N SER A 208 -11.12 6.58 15.31
CA SER A 208 -12.00 5.68 16.08
C SER A 208 -12.77 4.65 15.24
N SER A 209 -13.11 4.97 13.99
CA SER A 209 -13.81 4.06 13.09
C SER A 209 -12.96 2.86 12.60
N LEU A 210 -11.65 2.86 12.79
CA LEU A 210 -10.74 1.83 12.24
C LEU A 210 -10.06 0.96 13.27
N TRP A 211 -9.68 1.50 14.42
CA TRP A 211 -8.97 0.72 15.42
C TRP A 211 -9.91 -0.07 16.35
N MET A 212 -11.24 0.07 16.19
CA MET A 212 -12.23 -0.56 17.05
C MET A 212 -13.21 -1.43 16.29
N THR A 213 -12.91 -2.72 16.27
CA THR A 213 -13.97 -3.72 16.41
C THR A 213 -14.34 -3.78 17.90
N ASP A 214 -15.60 -4.06 18.21
CA ASP A 214 -16.10 -4.16 19.59
C ASP A 214 -15.39 -5.26 20.43
N GLU A 215 -14.45 -6.01 19.86
CA GLU A 215 -13.74 -7.14 20.48
C GLU A 215 -12.49 -6.75 21.30
N LEU A 216 -11.79 -5.64 20.98
CA LEU A 216 -10.56 -5.23 21.70
C LEU A 216 -10.82 -4.48 23.02
N ILE A 217 -12.03 -3.95 23.18
CA ILE A 217 -12.38 -2.95 24.20
C ILE A 217 -12.88 -3.55 25.52
N PRO A 218 -13.68 -4.63 25.57
CA PRO A 218 -14.23 -5.13 26.82
C PRO A 218 -13.16 -5.56 27.84
N SER A 219 -11.96 -5.91 27.37
CA SER A 219 -10.86 -6.41 28.19
C SER A 219 -9.87 -5.33 28.66
N LEU A 220 -9.91 -4.13 28.07
CA LEU A 220 -9.03 -3.03 28.43
C LEU A 220 -9.87 -2.02 29.23
N SER A 221 -9.52 -1.83 30.50
CA SER A 221 -10.11 -0.93 31.52
C SER A 221 -10.78 0.39 31.02
N PRO A 222 -11.61 1.10 31.82
CA PRO A 222 -12.33 2.34 31.48
C PRO A 222 -11.59 3.42 30.64
N VAL A 223 -10.26 3.40 30.57
CA VAL A 223 -9.46 4.20 29.62
C VAL A 223 -9.77 3.88 28.14
N ALA A 224 -10.08 2.63 27.80
CA ALA A 224 -10.47 2.19 26.45
C ALA A 224 -11.77 2.87 25.96
N VAL A 225 -12.61 3.33 26.88
CA VAL A 225 -13.86 4.07 26.61
C VAL A 225 -13.58 5.50 26.11
N ILE A 226 -12.50 6.14 26.56
CA ILE A 226 -12.15 7.52 26.14
C ILE A 226 -11.50 7.52 24.77
N SER A 227 -10.57 6.58 24.53
CA SER A 227 -10.04 6.35 23.18
C SER A 227 -11.19 6.06 22.22
N LYS A 228 -12.25 5.34 22.65
CA LYS A 228 -13.40 4.98 21.79
C LYS A 228 -14.04 6.15 21.06
N LYS A 229 -13.98 7.33 21.67
CA LYS A 229 -14.59 8.56 21.15
C LYS A 229 -13.63 9.44 20.36
N ILE A 230 -12.32 9.35 20.64
CA ILE A 230 -11.33 10.34 20.19
C ILE A 230 -10.34 9.75 19.17
N GLY A 231 -10.16 8.43 19.13
CA GLY A 231 -9.13 7.78 18.32
C GLY A 231 -7.92 7.34 19.14
N LEU A 232 -6.91 6.79 18.46
CA LEU A 232 -5.66 6.33 19.07
C LEU A 232 -4.47 7.11 18.51
N SER A 233 -3.82 7.91 19.35
CA SER A 233 -2.57 8.57 19.00
C SER A 233 -1.38 7.63 19.18
N TYR A 234 -0.37 7.77 18.31
CA TYR A 234 0.84 6.97 18.35
C TYR A 234 2.08 7.82 18.04
N ASP A 235 3.17 7.51 18.73
CA ASP A 235 4.47 8.12 18.52
C ASP A 235 5.17 7.44 17.34
N THR A 236 5.10 6.09 17.27
CA THR A 236 5.68 5.28 16.21
C THR A 236 4.78 4.11 15.83
N LEU A 237 4.68 3.83 14.53
CA LEU A 237 4.08 2.62 13.99
C LEU A 237 5.03 2.02 12.94
N ILE A 238 5.49 0.80 13.20
CA ILE A 238 6.54 0.14 12.42
C ILE A 238 6.10 -1.29 12.09
N GLY A 239 6.52 -1.80 10.94
CA GLY A 239 6.39 -3.22 10.65
C GLY A 239 7.18 -3.65 9.43
N ASN A 240 7.73 -4.87 9.48
CA ASN A 240 8.40 -5.50 8.36
C ASN A 240 7.70 -6.80 7.96
N PHE A 241 7.34 -6.87 6.70
CA PHE A 241 6.56 -7.95 6.11
C PHE A 241 7.42 -8.71 5.11
N LYS A 242 7.34 -10.04 5.17
CA LYS A 242 7.89 -10.96 4.16
C LYS A 242 6.71 -11.58 3.43
N VAL A 243 6.79 -11.65 2.11
CA VAL A 243 5.77 -12.30 1.28
C VAL A 243 6.42 -13.46 0.53
N TRP A 244 5.81 -14.63 0.59
CA TRP A 244 6.21 -15.81 -0.17
C TRP A 244 4.98 -16.46 -0.81
N LYS A 245 4.88 -16.36 -2.13
CA LYS A 245 3.77 -16.89 -2.94
C LYS A 245 2.39 -16.53 -2.34
N GLY A 246 2.16 -15.24 -2.15
CA GLY A 246 0.91 -14.71 -1.58
C GLY A 246 0.76 -14.88 -0.07
N LYS A 247 1.60 -15.65 0.61
CA LYS A 247 1.60 -15.74 2.08
C LYS A 247 2.49 -14.66 2.67
N THR A 248 1.92 -13.79 3.47
CA THR A 248 2.59 -12.68 4.15
C THR A 248 2.82 -13.02 5.61
N SER A 249 3.95 -12.60 6.17
CA SER A 249 4.20 -12.69 7.61
C SER A 249 4.96 -11.48 8.15
N THR A 250 4.72 -11.18 9.42
CA THR A 250 5.44 -10.19 10.22
C THR A 250 5.66 -10.74 11.63
N ASP A 251 6.80 -10.41 12.22
CA ASP A 251 7.18 -10.75 13.60
C ASP A 251 7.53 -9.50 14.43
N ASN A 252 7.41 -8.31 13.85
CA ASN A 252 7.86 -7.05 14.44
C ASN A 252 6.92 -5.89 14.11
N PHE A 253 5.62 -6.16 14.00
CA PHE A 253 4.65 -5.09 13.92
C PHE A 253 4.51 -4.45 15.31
N GLU A 254 4.78 -3.16 15.40
CA GLU A 254 4.77 -2.41 16.67
C GLU A 254 4.05 -1.08 16.49
N LEU A 255 3.16 -0.76 17.43
CA LEU A 255 2.61 0.57 17.66
C LEU A 255 3.03 1.00 19.06
N LYS A 256 3.69 2.15 19.18
CA LYS A 256 3.99 2.77 20.47
C LYS A 256 3.30 4.11 20.55
N GLY A 257 2.70 4.38 21.70
CA GLY A 257 1.96 5.62 21.90
C GLY A 257 1.66 5.91 23.36
N PRO A 258 1.14 7.11 23.64
CA PRO A 258 0.83 7.56 24.99
C PRO A 258 -0.28 6.75 25.65
N GLN A 259 -1.22 6.22 24.85
CA GLN A 259 -2.39 5.49 25.35
C GLN A 259 -2.09 4.00 25.50
N ILE A 260 -1.57 3.37 24.45
CA ILE A 260 -1.24 1.94 24.42
C ILE A 260 0.08 1.70 23.68
N ASN A 261 0.74 0.61 24.04
CA ASN A 261 1.71 -0.06 23.18
C ASN A 261 1.09 -1.36 22.67
N LEU A 262 1.30 -1.66 21.39
CA LEU A 262 0.87 -2.90 20.77
C LEU A 262 2.05 -3.53 20.04
N SER A 263 2.21 -4.85 20.19
CA SER A 263 3.11 -5.64 19.35
C SER A 263 2.34 -6.81 18.75
N ALA A 264 2.65 -7.17 17.51
CA ALA A 264 1.99 -8.28 16.84
C ALA A 264 2.96 -9.10 15.98
N SER A 265 2.75 -10.41 16.01
CA SER A 265 3.29 -11.36 15.05
C SER A 265 2.12 -12.01 14.33
N ALA A 266 2.06 -11.87 13.01
CA ALA A 266 0.92 -12.35 12.24
C ALA A 266 1.35 -12.92 10.91
N THR A 267 0.54 -13.86 10.43
CA THR A 267 0.58 -14.38 9.07
C THR A 267 -0.75 -14.07 8.39
N ALA A 268 -0.68 -13.94 7.07
CA ALA A 268 -1.85 -13.70 6.28
C ALA A 268 -1.72 -14.31 4.90
N ASN A 269 -2.82 -14.79 4.33
CA ASN A 269 -2.86 -15.26 2.98
C ASN A 269 -3.52 -14.20 2.09
N LEU A 270 -2.78 -13.60 1.17
CA LEU A 270 -3.29 -12.56 0.26
C LEU A 270 -4.24 -13.11 -0.81
N VAL A 271 -4.33 -14.43 -0.96
CA VAL A 271 -5.23 -15.11 -1.89
C VAL A 271 -6.57 -15.44 -1.23
N THR A 272 -6.55 -16.08 -0.06
CA THR A 272 -7.76 -16.49 0.69
C THR A 272 -8.28 -15.41 1.63
N GLY A 273 -7.42 -14.47 1.99
CA GLY A 273 -7.69 -13.42 2.96
C GLY A 273 -7.59 -13.86 4.42
N GLU A 274 -7.22 -15.11 4.69
CA GLU A 274 -7.09 -15.67 6.04
C GLU A 274 -5.99 -14.97 6.85
N LEU A 275 -6.23 -14.86 8.15
CA LEU A 275 -5.36 -14.25 9.15
C LEU A 275 -5.10 -15.24 10.29
N ASP A 276 -3.86 -15.26 10.79
CA ASP A 276 -3.51 -15.97 12.01
C ASP A 276 -2.38 -15.22 12.72
N GLY A 277 -2.43 -15.09 14.05
CA GLY A 277 -1.38 -14.40 14.76
C GLY A 277 -1.58 -14.23 16.25
N LYS A 278 -0.68 -13.46 16.83
CA LYS A 278 -0.67 -13.08 18.24
C LYS A 278 -0.48 -11.59 18.35
N ILE A 279 -1.30 -10.97 19.18
CA ILE A 279 -1.25 -9.54 19.49
C ILE A 279 -1.04 -9.39 20.99
N LYS A 280 -0.19 -8.46 21.36
CA LYS A 280 0.05 -8.08 22.73
C LYS A 280 -0.24 -6.60 22.89
N VAL A 281 -0.95 -6.25 23.96
CA VAL A 281 -1.36 -4.87 24.23
C VAL A 281 -0.97 -4.49 25.65
N THR A 282 -0.34 -3.32 25.81
CA THR A 282 0.01 -2.75 27.12
C THR A 282 -0.65 -1.38 27.28
N PRO A 283 -1.48 -1.15 28.32
CA PRO A 283 -2.17 0.12 28.54
C PRO A 283 -1.25 1.16 29.21
N MET A 284 -0.49 1.90 28.39
CA MET A 284 0.54 2.84 28.86
C MET A 284 0.00 3.98 29.74
N GLN A 285 -1.18 4.51 29.45
CA GLN A 285 -1.75 5.61 30.23
C GLN A 285 -2.03 5.21 31.69
N LEU A 286 -2.49 3.98 31.89
CA LEU A 286 -2.76 3.44 33.22
C LEU A 286 -1.44 3.17 33.97
N LEU A 287 -0.47 2.59 33.27
CA LEU A 287 0.89 2.36 33.81
C LEU A 287 1.56 3.67 34.26
N ASN A 288 1.46 4.73 33.44
CA ASN A 288 2.03 6.05 33.76
C ASN A 288 1.34 6.70 34.95
N SER A 289 0.00 6.64 35.02
CA SER A 289 -0.78 7.19 36.14
C SER A 289 -0.36 6.55 37.47
N ILE A 290 -0.14 5.24 37.46
CA ILE A 290 0.26 4.48 38.63
C ILE A 290 1.73 4.71 38.99
N THR A 291 2.63 4.76 38.00
CA THR A 291 4.04 5.06 38.24
C THR A 291 4.22 6.45 38.86
N ASN A 292 3.43 7.43 38.43
CA ASN A 292 3.43 8.78 39.02
C ASN A 292 2.81 8.80 40.43
N ALA A 293 1.84 7.93 40.72
CA ALA A 293 1.24 7.77 42.05
C ALA A 293 2.06 6.86 42.99
N ALA A 294 2.98 6.07 42.45
CA ALA A 294 3.77 5.07 43.18
C ALA A 294 4.53 5.62 44.40
N PRO A 295 5.09 6.85 44.41
CA PRO A 295 5.70 7.41 45.62
C PRO A 295 4.76 7.47 46.83
N LEU A 296 3.44 7.43 46.60
CA LEU A 296 2.40 7.48 47.63
C LEU A 296 1.85 6.10 48.02
N LEU A 297 2.26 5.03 47.32
CA LEU A 297 1.78 3.65 47.55
C LEU A 297 2.83 2.84 48.32
N SER A 298 2.37 1.96 49.21
CA SER A 298 3.26 1.01 49.88
C SER A 298 3.83 -0.01 48.88
N ASP A 299 5.02 -0.56 49.17
CA ASP A 299 5.71 -1.45 48.24
C ASP A 299 4.96 -2.75 47.94
N VAL A 300 4.03 -3.15 48.83
CA VAL A 300 3.13 -4.30 48.63
C VAL A 300 2.13 -4.02 47.51
N PHE A 301 1.47 -2.85 47.55
CA PHE A 301 0.52 -2.46 46.50
C PHE A 301 1.22 -2.17 45.16
N LYS A 302 2.48 -1.74 45.17
CA LYS A 302 3.25 -1.54 43.92
C LYS A 302 3.46 -2.84 43.16
N ASN A 303 3.80 -3.93 43.85
CA ASN A 303 4.03 -5.22 43.21
C ASN A 303 2.73 -5.84 42.69
N ASP A 304 1.67 -5.82 43.51
CA ASP A 304 0.35 -6.34 43.12
C ASP A 304 -0.28 -5.54 41.95
N LEU A 305 -0.12 -4.21 41.91
CA LEU A 305 -0.58 -3.40 40.77
C LEU A 305 0.21 -3.71 39.49
N LYS A 306 1.51 -3.92 39.60
CA LYS A 306 2.37 -4.20 38.43
C LYS A 306 1.97 -5.52 37.77
N ASP A 307 1.57 -6.51 38.57
CA ASP A 307 1.08 -7.82 38.12
C ASP A 307 -0.39 -7.77 37.64
N ALA A 308 -1.18 -6.79 38.08
CA ALA A 308 -2.57 -6.59 37.64
C ALA A 308 -2.71 -5.79 36.33
N LEU A 309 -1.69 -5.00 35.96
CA LEU A 309 -1.65 -4.14 34.77
C LEU A 309 -1.00 -4.83 33.56
N THR A 310 -1.11 -6.15 33.53
CA THR A 310 -0.35 -7.03 32.66
C THR A 310 -0.63 -6.79 31.18
N GLU A 311 0.42 -7.04 30.40
CA GLU A 311 0.36 -7.22 28.95
C GLU A 311 -0.82 -8.16 28.61
N THR A 312 -1.82 -7.65 27.90
CA THR A 312 -2.98 -8.45 27.48
C THR A 312 -2.64 -9.15 26.18
N HIS A 313 -2.84 -10.47 26.16
CA HIS A 313 -2.52 -11.32 25.02
C HIS A 313 -3.79 -11.71 24.26
N PHE A 314 -3.76 -11.59 22.94
CA PHE A 314 -4.85 -12.01 22.05
C PHE A 314 -4.31 -12.92 20.95
N ASN A 315 -5.11 -13.91 20.55
CA ASN A 315 -4.93 -14.60 19.28
C ASN A 315 -5.74 -13.85 18.20
N LEU A 316 -5.12 -13.65 17.04
CA LEU A 316 -5.75 -13.11 15.84
C LEU A 316 -6.12 -14.28 14.92
N ASP A 317 -7.36 -14.33 14.45
CA ASP A 317 -7.88 -15.34 13.52
C ASP A 317 -8.87 -14.67 12.54
N GLY A 318 -9.47 -15.45 11.64
CA GLY A 318 -10.50 -15.00 10.70
C GLY A 318 -9.91 -14.54 9.37
N THR A 319 -10.48 -13.47 8.80
CA THR A 319 -10.05 -12.92 7.51
C THR A 319 -9.85 -11.41 7.59
N TRP A 320 -9.17 -10.80 6.62
CA TRP A 320 -9.01 -9.33 6.57
C TRP A 320 -10.33 -8.56 6.60
N GLU A 321 -11.42 -9.14 6.07
CA GLU A 321 -12.74 -8.53 6.08
C GLU A 321 -13.46 -8.70 7.42
N LYS A 322 -13.18 -9.80 8.12
CA LYS A 322 -13.79 -10.15 9.40
C LYS A 322 -12.72 -10.71 10.34
N PRO A 323 -11.79 -9.87 10.82
CA PRO A 323 -10.78 -10.29 11.76
C PRO A 323 -11.45 -10.65 13.09
N LYS A 324 -10.94 -11.66 13.77
CA LYS A 324 -11.40 -12.10 15.09
C LYS A 324 -10.27 -12.01 16.09
N LEU A 325 -10.54 -11.43 17.25
CA LEU A 325 -9.58 -11.31 18.33
C LEU A 325 -10.08 -12.07 19.55
N ILE A 326 -9.34 -13.12 19.91
CA ILE A 326 -9.69 -14.02 20.99
C ILE A 326 -8.73 -13.73 22.14
N LEU A 327 -9.27 -13.24 23.26
CA LEU A 327 -8.49 -13.04 24.48
C LEU A 327 -7.88 -14.37 24.90
N LYS A 328 -6.56 -14.38 25.09
CA LYS A 328 -5.88 -15.53 25.67
C LYS A 328 -5.99 -15.39 27.18
N GLU A 329 -6.85 -16.19 27.81
CA GLU A 329 -6.96 -16.25 29.25
C GLU A 329 -5.59 -16.59 29.85
N GLU A 330 -4.87 -15.57 30.30
CA GLU A 330 -3.81 -15.71 31.27
C GLU A 330 -4.45 -15.44 32.62
N LYS A 331 -4.18 -16.30 33.62
CA LYS A 331 -4.76 -16.21 34.97
C LYS A 331 -4.53 -14.81 35.54
N THR A 332 -5.44 -13.88 35.30
CA THR A 332 -5.48 -12.59 35.97
C THR A 332 -6.00 -12.85 37.38
N LEU A 333 -5.30 -12.33 38.39
CA LEU A 333 -5.62 -12.51 39.81
C LEU A 333 -7.04 -12.05 40.21
N PHE A 334 -7.77 -11.39 39.31
CA PHE A 334 -9.17 -10.96 39.51
C PHE A 334 -10.20 -12.11 39.52
N ASP A 335 -9.80 -13.35 39.24
CA ASP A 335 -10.67 -14.53 39.40
C ASP A 335 -10.72 -15.08 40.84
N LYS A 336 -10.02 -14.46 41.80
CA LYS A 336 -10.23 -14.76 43.22
C LYS A 336 -11.19 -13.74 43.83
N PRO A 337 -12.31 -14.17 44.44
CA PRO A 337 -13.25 -13.25 45.08
C PRO A 337 -12.54 -12.46 46.18
N MET A 338 -12.88 -11.18 46.26
CA MET A 338 -12.53 -10.25 47.34
C MET A 338 -13.14 -10.72 48.66
N ASP A 339 -12.52 -11.69 49.32
CA ASP A 339 -12.86 -12.12 50.68
C ASP A 339 -12.03 -11.42 51.77
N ILE A 340 -11.26 -10.38 51.44
CA ILE A 340 -10.34 -9.70 52.38
C ILE A 340 -10.99 -8.45 53.04
N LEU A 341 -12.31 -8.25 52.90
CA LEU A 341 -13.02 -7.16 53.60
C LEU A 341 -13.96 -7.61 54.72
N ASN A 342 -13.90 -8.88 55.14
CA ASN A 342 -14.56 -9.35 56.35
C ASN A 342 -13.51 -9.80 57.37
N ASN A 343 -12.97 -8.84 58.13
CA ASN A 343 -12.60 -9.01 59.55
C ASN A 343 -12.40 -7.66 60.21
#